data_AF-A0A520R2A1-F1
#
_entry.id   AF-A0A520R2A1-F1
#
_cell.length_a   1.000
_cell.length_b   1.000
_cell.length_c   1.000
_cell.angle_alpha   90.00
_cell.angle_beta   90.00
_cell.angle_gamma   90.00
#
_symmetry.space_group_name_H-M   'P 1'
#
loop_
_entity.id
_entity.type
_entity.pdbx_description
1 polymer ?
#
loop_
_entity_poly.entity_id
_entity_poly.type
_entity_poly.pdbx_seq_one_letter_code
_entity_poly.pdbx_strand_id
1 'polypeptide(L)'
;MPAFIQKESGGFADNAVGHGSQAILEVAERLFAAEPDWIVFFREIMGLDGIVRRTYQTPDSLMRFECSAEYARIREMLDALRQKQQEKSPVREAQRVVTVRMPMSLHETLKAEAQEMNVSINKLCISKLLKLLDENACRDLVPEEHIE
;
A
#
# COMPACT_ATOMS: atom_id res chain seq x y z
N MET A 1 25.84 -65.74 -8.47
CA MET A 1 24.37 -65.66 -8.50
C MET A 1 23.97 -64.19 -8.72
N PRO A 2 23.19 -63.87 -9.77
CA PRO A 2 22.61 -62.54 -9.98
C PRO A 2 21.12 -62.50 -9.55
N ALA A 3 20.64 -61.34 -9.10
CA ALA A 3 19.23 -60.87 -9.13
C ALA A 3 19.12 -59.63 -8.23
N PHE A 4 18.35 -58.59 -8.48
CA PHE A 4 17.65 -58.06 -9.66
C PHE A 4 17.12 -56.70 -9.15
N ILE A 5 17.26 -55.65 -9.95
CA ILE A 5 16.74 -54.31 -9.66
C ILE A 5 15.18 -54.33 -9.69
N GLN A 6 14.58 -53.36 -8.99
CA GLN A 6 13.21 -52.81 -9.14
C GLN A 6 12.13 -53.30 -8.16
N LYS A 7 11.65 -52.40 -7.29
CA LYS A 7 10.33 -51.74 -7.38
C LYS A 7 10.07 -50.85 -6.16
N GLU A 8 10.18 -49.54 -6.32
CA GLU A 8 9.04 -48.61 -6.48
C GLU A 8 8.22 -48.37 -5.20
N SER A 9 8.60 -47.31 -4.49
CA SER A 9 7.77 -46.70 -3.44
C SER A 9 8.06 -45.20 -3.41
N GLY A 10 7.74 -44.52 -4.52
CA GLY A 10 7.89 -43.07 -4.69
C GLY A 10 6.63 -42.35 -5.21
N GLY A 11 5.45 -42.97 -5.12
CA GLY A 11 4.25 -42.49 -5.84
C GLY A 11 3.15 -41.82 -5.03
N PHE A 12 3.24 -41.70 -3.70
CA PHE A 12 2.10 -41.26 -2.89
C PHE A 12 2.19 -39.82 -2.36
N ALA A 13 3.38 -39.22 -2.32
CA ALA A 13 3.58 -37.88 -1.77
C ALA A 13 3.40 -36.74 -2.79
N ASP A 14 3.46 -37.04 -4.09
CA ASP A 14 3.44 -36.03 -5.16
C ASP A 14 2.03 -35.51 -5.46
N ASN A 15 1.00 -36.37 -5.30
CA ASN A 15 -0.39 -35.99 -5.53
C ASN A 15 -0.98 -35.07 -4.43
N ALA A 16 -0.49 -35.15 -3.19
CA ALA A 16 -0.98 -34.30 -2.10
C ALA A 16 -0.46 -32.85 -2.22
N VAL A 17 0.73 -32.66 -2.78
CA VAL A 17 1.33 -31.33 -2.96
C VAL A 17 0.60 -30.54 -4.04
N GLY A 18 0.18 -31.19 -5.13
CA GLY A 18 -0.57 -30.55 -6.23
C GLY A 18 -1.99 -30.10 -5.86
N HIS A 19 -2.67 -30.82 -4.96
CA HIS A 19 -4.00 -30.38 -4.49
C HIS A 19 -3.90 -29.18 -3.54
N GLY A 20 -2.83 -29.13 -2.73
CA GLY A 20 -2.56 -27.99 -1.84
C GLY A 20 -2.18 -26.73 -2.61
N SER A 21 -1.37 -26.84 -3.66
CA SER A 21 -0.93 -25.70 -4.47
C SER A 21 -2.09 -25.07 -5.23
N GLN A 22 -2.95 -25.89 -5.82
CA GLN A 22 -4.12 -25.42 -6.56
C GLN A 22 -5.17 -24.78 -5.66
N ALA A 23 -5.41 -25.33 -4.47
CA ALA A 23 -6.31 -24.71 -3.49
C ALA A 23 -5.80 -23.34 -3.01
N ILE A 24 -4.47 -23.17 -2.83
CA ILE A 24 -3.88 -21.87 -2.49
C ILE A 24 -4.08 -20.86 -3.63
N LEU A 25 -3.92 -21.31 -4.88
CA LEU A 25 -4.14 -20.47 -6.05
C LEU A 25 -5.59 -20.00 -6.16
N GLU A 26 -6.58 -20.87 -5.98
CA GLU A 26 -8.00 -20.48 -5.99
C GLU A 26 -8.33 -19.45 -4.91
N VAL A 27 -7.78 -19.61 -3.71
CA VAL A 27 -7.97 -18.62 -2.63
C VAL A 27 -7.26 -17.30 -2.95
N ALA A 28 -6.07 -17.37 -3.56
CA ALA A 28 -5.34 -16.20 -4.00
C ALA A 28 -6.10 -15.44 -5.10
N GLU A 29 -6.68 -16.12 -6.09
CA GLU A 29 -7.49 -15.51 -7.13
C GLU A 29 -8.75 -14.85 -6.56
N ARG A 30 -9.43 -15.50 -5.62
CA ARG A 30 -10.60 -14.95 -4.94
C ARG A 30 -10.25 -13.71 -4.12
N LEU A 31 -9.11 -13.72 -3.41
CA LEU A 31 -8.61 -12.56 -2.69
C LEU A 31 -8.19 -11.44 -3.65
N PHE A 32 -7.52 -11.76 -4.76
CA PHE A 32 -7.10 -10.78 -5.77
C PHE A 32 -8.31 -10.09 -6.43
N ALA A 33 -9.40 -10.82 -6.67
CA ALA A 33 -10.65 -10.26 -7.22
C ALA A 33 -11.29 -9.19 -6.32
N ALA A 34 -11.03 -9.23 -5.00
CA ALA A 34 -11.50 -8.20 -4.06
C ALA A 34 -10.63 -6.94 -4.06
N GLU A 35 -9.58 -6.86 -4.91
CA GLU A 35 -8.61 -5.78 -4.98
C GLU A 35 -8.04 -5.28 -3.63
N PRO A 36 -7.56 -6.18 -2.74
CA PRO A 36 -7.00 -5.77 -1.46
C PRO A 36 -5.66 -5.05 -1.64
N ASP A 37 -5.23 -4.32 -0.61
CA ASP A 37 -3.87 -3.82 -0.54
C ASP A 37 -2.85 -4.96 -0.67
N TRP A 38 -1.75 -4.74 -1.39
CA TRP A 38 -0.73 -5.78 -1.60
C TRP A 38 -0.14 -6.30 -0.28
N ILE A 39 -0.11 -5.47 0.77
CA ILE A 39 0.33 -5.85 2.12
C ILE A 39 -0.64 -6.85 2.75
N VAL A 40 -1.95 -6.62 2.59
CA VAL A 40 -3.01 -7.52 3.10
C VAL A 40 -2.97 -8.84 2.33
N PHE A 41 -2.84 -8.78 1.00
CA PHE A 41 -2.68 -9.95 0.15
C PHE A 41 -1.43 -10.77 0.51
N PHE A 42 -0.29 -10.10 0.71
CA PHE A 42 0.95 -10.75 1.13
C PHE A 42 0.80 -11.44 2.48
N ARG A 43 0.24 -10.75 3.49
CA ARG A 43 0.09 -11.29 4.84
C ARG A 43 -0.78 -12.54 4.87
N GLU A 44 -1.91 -12.53 4.17
CA GLU A 44 -2.87 -13.63 4.22
C GLU A 44 -2.43 -14.85 3.42
N ILE A 45 -1.59 -14.68 2.39
CA ILE A 45 -1.12 -15.80 1.56
C ILE A 45 0.27 -16.25 1.98
N MET A 46 1.26 -15.35 1.95
CA MET A 46 2.68 -15.64 2.16
C MET A 46 3.24 -15.17 3.52
N GLY A 47 2.42 -14.50 4.33
CA GLY A 47 2.83 -14.01 5.64
C GLY A 47 3.09 -15.11 6.65
N LEU A 48 3.53 -14.71 7.85
CA LEU A 48 3.84 -15.63 8.95
C LEU A 48 2.63 -16.49 9.36
N ASP A 49 1.42 -15.93 9.27
CA ASP A 49 0.15 -16.62 9.51
C ASP A 49 -0.58 -17.04 8.22
N GLY A 50 0.09 -16.91 7.07
CA GLY A 50 -0.49 -17.08 5.75
C GLY A 50 -0.84 -18.52 5.40
N ILE A 51 -1.75 -18.67 4.44
CA ILE A 51 -2.27 -19.99 4.01
C ILE A 51 -1.13 -20.90 3.55
N VAL A 52 -0.08 -20.36 2.92
CA VAL A 52 1.09 -21.14 2.45
C VAL A 52 1.80 -21.83 3.63
N ARG A 53 2.00 -21.14 4.76
CA ARG A 53 2.64 -21.72 5.96
C ARG A 53 1.74 -22.69 6.73
N ARG A 54 0.41 -22.49 6.67
CA ARG A 54 -0.56 -23.42 7.27
C ARG A 54 -0.62 -24.74 6.51
N THR A 55 -0.56 -24.68 5.19
CA THR A 55 -0.61 -25.85 4.30
C THR A 55 0.74 -26.58 4.24
N TYR A 56 1.86 -25.85 4.19
CA TYR A 56 3.21 -26.42 4.11
C TYR A 56 4.00 -26.11 5.38
N GLN A 57 3.94 -27.03 6.34
CA GLN A 57 4.61 -26.88 7.64
C GLN A 57 6.07 -27.33 7.62
N THR A 58 6.52 -28.03 6.57
CA THR A 58 7.92 -28.48 6.44
C THR A 58 8.70 -27.63 5.42
N PRO A 59 9.98 -27.31 5.69
CA PRO A 59 10.79 -26.49 4.81
C PRO A 59 10.97 -27.10 3.42
N ASP A 60 11.14 -28.42 3.30
CA ASP A 60 11.20 -29.12 2.01
C ASP A 60 9.92 -28.97 1.18
N SER A 61 8.74 -29.02 1.83
CA SER A 61 7.46 -28.84 1.14
C SER A 61 7.24 -27.40 0.66
N LEU A 62 7.75 -26.41 1.41
CA LEU A 62 7.75 -25.00 1.00
C LEU A 62 8.67 -24.78 -0.20
N MET A 63 9.89 -25.30 -0.19
CA MET A 63 10.81 -25.16 -1.33
C MET A 63 10.24 -25.76 -2.62
N ARG A 64 9.54 -26.89 -2.52
CA ARG A 64 8.85 -27.49 -3.68
C ARG A 64 7.73 -26.61 -4.20
N PHE A 65 6.96 -26.00 -3.29
CA PHE A 65 5.90 -25.05 -3.66
C PHE A 65 6.47 -23.76 -4.28
N GLU A 66 7.59 -23.24 -3.79
CA GLU A 66 8.26 -22.06 -4.38
C GLU A 66 8.75 -22.30 -5.82
N CYS A 67 9.05 -23.55 -6.18
CA CYS A 67 9.40 -23.95 -7.55
C CYS A 67 8.18 -24.28 -8.43
N SER A 68 6.96 -24.22 -7.90
CA SER A 68 5.74 -24.56 -8.62
C SER A 68 5.23 -23.41 -9.50
N ALA A 69 4.45 -23.73 -10.54
CA ALA A 69 3.88 -22.74 -11.45
C ALA A 69 2.81 -21.87 -10.75
N GLU A 70 2.14 -22.43 -9.75
CA GLU A 70 1.11 -21.80 -8.94
C GLU A 70 1.70 -20.67 -8.10
N TYR A 71 2.89 -20.89 -7.52
CA TYR A 71 3.59 -19.84 -6.79
C TYR A 71 4.05 -18.71 -7.72
N ALA A 72 4.53 -19.03 -8.92
CA ALA A 72 4.86 -18.02 -9.93
C ALA A 72 3.64 -17.14 -10.26
N ARG A 73 2.46 -17.76 -10.42
CA ARG A 73 1.21 -17.04 -10.68
C ARG A 73 0.79 -16.13 -9.52
N ILE A 74 0.94 -16.59 -8.28
CA ILE A 74 0.67 -15.78 -7.08
C ILE A 74 1.62 -14.58 -7.02
N ARG A 75 2.89 -14.76 -7.42
CA ARG A 75 3.87 -13.68 -7.49
C ARG A 75 3.48 -12.63 -8.52
N GLU A 76 3.06 -13.05 -9.71
CA GLU A 76 2.55 -12.14 -10.76
C GLU A 76 1.35 -11.32 -10.26
N MET A 77 0.37 -11.96 -9.60
CA MET A 77 -0.77 -11.27 -9.01
C MET A 77 -0.34 -10.23 -7.97
N LEU A 78 0.65 -10.57 -7.14
CA LEU A 78 1.16 -9.65 -6.15
C LEU A 78 1.90 -8.47 -6.78
N ASP A 79 2.72 -8.70 -7.81
CA ASP A 79 3.42 -7.64 -8.54
C ASP A 79 2.41 -6.72 -9.25
N ALA A 80 1.32 -7.26 -9.80
CA ALA A 80 0.22 -6.47 -10.34
C ALA A 80 -0.47 -5.60 -9.27
N LEU A 81 -0.70 -6.13 -8.05
CA LEU A 81 -1.23 -5.33 -6.93
C LEU A 81 -0.24 -4.25 -6.48
N ARG A 82 1.06 -4.52 -6.46
CA ARG A 82 2.09 -3.51 -6.15
C ARG A 82 2.10 -2.39 -7.18
N GLN A 83 2.10 -2.72 -8.46
CA GLN A 83 2.08 -1.73 -9.53
C GLN A 83 0.80 -0.89 -9.45
N LYS A 84 -0.36 -1.54 -9.28
CA LYS A 84 -1.64 -0.86 -9.12
C LYS A 84 -1.70 0.00 -7.86
N GLN A 85 -1.06 -0.39 -6.75
CA GLN A 85 -0.97 0.45 -5.57
C GLN A 85 0.06 1.58 -5.73
N GLN A 86 1.11 1.41 -6.53
CA GLN A 86 2.02 2.49 -6.89
C GLN A 86 1.35 3.51 -7.82
N GLU A 87 0.43 3.06 -8.68
CA GLU A 87 -0.42 3.91 -9.52
C GLU A 87 -1.57 4.55 -8.72
N LYS A 88 -2.19 3.80 -7.78
CA LYS A 88 -3.26 4.29 -6.89
C LYS A 88 -2.75 5.09 -5.70
N SER A 89 -1.49 4.95 -5.29
CA SER A 89 -0.87 5.90 -4.38
C SER A 89 -0.93 7.20 -5.14
N PRO A 90 -1.82 8.12 -4.74
CA PRO A 90 -1.93 9.35 -5.48
C PRO A 90 -0.52 9.90 -5.50
N VAL A 91 -0.17 10.53 -6.62
CA VAL A 91 0.60 11.74 -6.54
C VAL A 91 -0.07 12.58 -5.44
N ARG A 92 0.32 12.38 -4.17
CA ARG A 92 0.33 13.43 -3.18
C ARG A 92 1.04 14.50 -3.96
N GLU A 93 0.31 15.54 -4.39
CA GLU A 93 0.93 16.70 -5.02
C GLU A 93 2.28 16.89 -4.35
N ALA A 94 3.35 16.84 -5.14
CA ALA A 94 4.70 16.73 -4.60
C ALA A 94 4.85 17.73 -3.46
N GLN A 95 4.85 17.26 -2.21
CA GLN A 95 4.70 18.16 -1.07
C GLN A 95 5.96 19.01 -1.02
N ARG A 96 5.84 20.29 -1.35
CA ARG A 96 6.95 21.25 -1.28
C ARG A 96 6.94 21.90 0.09
N VAL A 97 8.11 22.02 0.68
CA VAL A 97 8.30 22.68 1.99
C VAL A 97 8.54 24.16 1.74
N VAL A 98 7.74 25.01 2.38
CA VAL A 98 7.94 26.46 2.43
C VAL A 98 8.39 26.80 3.85
N THR A 99 9.59 27.38 4.00
CA THR A 99 10.08 27.86 5.30
C THR A 99 9.87 29.37 5.38
N VAL A 100 9.07 29.81 6.34
CA VAL A 100 8.80 31.23 6.60
C VAL A 100 9.56 31.68 7.85
N ARG A 101 10.20 32.85 7.80
CA ARG A 101 10.78 33.51 8.97
C ARG A 101 9.81 34.57 9.49
N MET A 102 9.53 34.54 10.77
CA MET A 102 8.60 35.46 11.42
C MET A 102 9.09 35.79 12.84
N PRO A 103 8.75 36.99 13.38
CA PRO A 103 9.07 37.33 14.76
C PRO A 103 8.44 36.37 15.78
N MET A 104 9.09 36.17 16.92
CA MET A 104 8.63 35.24 17.97
C MET A 104 7.22 35.59 18.48
N SER A 105 6.96 36.88 18.71
CA SER A 105 5.66 37.37 19.16
C SER A 105 4.53 37.00 18.20
N LEU A 106 4.77 37.08 16.89
CA LEU A 106 3.77 36.73 15.87
C LEU A 106 3.48 35.22 15.91
N HIS A 107 4.52 34.41 16.05
CA HIS A 107 4.38 32.96 16.14
C HIS A 107 3.63 32.51 17.39
N GLU A 108 3.86 33.15 18.53
CA GLU A 108 3.13 32.88 19.77
C GLU A 108 1.63 33.19 19.66
N THR A 109 1.28 34.32 19.04
CA THR A 109 -0.13 34.66 18.78
C THR A 109 -0.81 33.62 17.88
N LEU A 110 -0.18 33.22 16.77
CA LEU A 110 -0.75 32.20 15.88
C LEU A 110 -0.87 30.84 16.56
N LYS A 111 0.06 30.50 17.45
CA LYS A 111 -0.01 29.28 18.24
C LYS A 111 -1.21 29.28 19.19
N ALA A 112 -1.44 30.37 19.91
CA ALA A 112 -2.59 30.50 20.80
C ALA A 112 -3.92 30.40 20.03
N GLU A 113 -4.03 31.09 18.90
CA GLU A 113 -5.22 31.07 18.05
C GLU A 113 -5.49 29.67 17.46
N ALA A 114 -4.43 28.96 17.05
CA ALA A 114 -4.55 27.59 16.55
C ALA A 114 -5.04 26.61 17.63
N GLN A 115 -4.62 26.82 18.89
CA GLN A 115 -5.08 26.03 20.03
C GLN A 115 -6.57 26.26 20.32
N GLU A 116 -7.03 27.51 20.27
CA GLU A 116 -8.45 27.86 20.47
C GLU A 116 -9.35 27.20 19.40
N MET A 117 -8.89 27.18 18.15
CA MET A 117 -9.62 26.56 17.03
C MET A 117 -9.35 25.05 16.85
N ASN A 118 -8.57 24.42 17.72
CA ASN A 118 -8.20 23.00 17.64
C ASN A 118 -7.61 22.59 16.26
N VAL A 119 -6.77 23.44 15.67
CA VAL A 119 -6.07 23.18 14.41
C VAL A 119 -4.55 23.25 14.58
N SER A 120 -3.79 22.69 13.63
CA SER A 120 -2.34 22.90 13.62
C SER A 120 -1.99 24.32 13.18
N ILE A 121 -0.88 24.84 13.69
CA ILE A 121 -0.35 26.16 13.31
C ILE A 121 -0.22 26.27 11.79
N ASN A 122 0.33 25.23 11.14
CA ASN A 122 0.49 25.21 9.68
C ASN A 122 -0.86 25.29 8.95
N LYS A 123 -1.89 24.58 9.42
CA LYS A 123 -3.24 24.63 8.82
C LYS A 123 -3.87 26.00 8.98
N LEU A 124 -3.68 26.66 10.13
CA LEU A 124 -4.14 28.02 10.35
C LEU A 124 -3.41 29.02 9.46
N CYS A 125 -2.08 28.94 9.39
CA CYS A 125 -1.26 29.81 8.54
C CYS A 125 -1.66 29.71 7.07
N ILE A 126 -1.80 28.49 6.54
CA ILE A 126 -2.23 28.27 5.15
C ILE A 126 -3.62 28.86 4.94
N SER A 127 -4.57 28.60 5.84
CA SER A 127 -5.93 29.15 5.74
C SER A 127 -5.96 30.68 5.74
N LYS A 128 -5.14 31.33 6.58
CA LYS A 128 -5.05 32.80 6.61
C LYS A 128 -4.40 33.37 5.35
N LEU A 129 -3.35 32.74 4.83
CA LEU A 129 -2.72 33.16 3.56
C LEU A 129 -3.70 33.05 2.38
N LEU A 130 -4.46 31.95 2.31
CA LEU A 130 -5.48 31.77 1.27
C LEU A 130 -6.59 32.83 1.38
N LYS A 131 -7.12 33.09 2.59
CA LYS A 131 -8.13 34.15 2.79
C LYS A 131 -7.64 35.53 2.33
N LEU A 132 -6.40 35.90 2.65
CA LEU A 132 -5.83 37.17 2.19
C LEU A 132 -5.68 37.22 0.66
N LEU A 133 -5.33 36.11 0.01
CA LEU A 133 -5.27 36.04 -1.45
C LEU A 133 -6.66 36.15 -2.07
N ASP A 134 -7.68 35.53 -1.48
CA ASP A 134 -9.06 35.60 -1.95
C ASP A 134 -9.63 37.03 -1.79
N GLU A 135 -9.35 37.68 -0.66
CA GLU A 135 -9.74 39.08 -0.41
C GLU A 135 -9.04 40.06 -1.36
N ASN A 136 -7.76 39.83 -1.65
CA ASN A 136 -7.00 40.65 -2.60
C ASN A 136 -7.45 40.39 -4.04
N ALA A 137 -7.70 39.14 -4.43
CA ALA A 137 -8.27 38.80 -5.72
C ALA A 137 -9.67 39.42 -5.91
N CYS A 138 -10.45 39.52 -4.83
CA CYS A 138 -11.74 40.23 -4.83
C CYS A 138 -11.56 41.75 -4.96
N ARG A 139 -10.55 42.35 -4.32
CA ARG A 139 -10.22 43.78 -4.44
C ARG A 139 -9.73 44.17 -5.83
N ASP A 140 -8.90 43.34 -6.46
CA ASP A 140 -8.40 43.59 -7.83
C ASP A 140 -9.51 43.53 -8.89
N LEU A 141 -10.69 42.99 -8.54
CA LEU A 141 -11.89 42.95 -9.37
C LEU A 141 -12.84 44.13 -9.14
N VAL A 142 -12.52 45.06 -8.24
CA VAL A 142 -13.20 46.35 -8.14
C VAL A 142 -12.29 47.38 -8.81
N PRO A 143 -12.48 47.69 -10.10
CA PRO A 143 -11.81 48.83 -10.69
C PRO A 143 -12.19 50.07 -9.88
N GLU A 144 -11.18 50.79 -9.42
CA GLU A 144 -11.32 52.15 -8.90
C GLU A 144 -12.08 52.98 -9.93
N GLU A 145 -13.38 53.15 -9.74
CA GLU A 145 -14.15 54.18 -10.44
C GLU A 145 -13.64 55.53 -9.95
N HIS A 146 -12.61 56.02 -10.63
CA HIS A 146 -12.32 57.43 -10.71
C HIS A 146 -13.58 58.12 -11.25
N ILE A 147 -14.27 58.86 -10.40
CA ILE A 147 -15.12 59.97 -10.84
C ILE A 147 -14.72 61.19 -10.00
N GLU A 148 -14.36 62.22 -10.75
CA GLU A 148 -13.75 63.51 -10.41
C GLU A 148 -14.49 64.35 -9.35
#